data_AF-D6PRN1-F1
#
_entry.id   AF-D6PRN1-F1
#
_cell.length_a   1.000
_cell.length_b   1.000
_cell.length_c   1.000
_cell.angle_alpha   90.00
_cell.angle_beta   90.00
_cell.angle_gamma   90.00
#
_symmetry.space_group_name_H-M   'P 1'
#
loop_
_entity.id
_entity.type
_entity.pdbx_description
1 polymer ?
#
loop_
_entity_poly.entity_id
_entity_poly.type
_entity_poly.pdbx_seq_one_letter_code
_entity_poly.pdbx_strand_id
1 'polypeptide(L)'
;LSFPSQTATAYNKIFSYCLPSSASYTGHLTFGSAGISRSVKFTPISTITDGTSFYGLSIVAITVGGQKLPIPSTVFSTPGALIDSGTVITRLPPKAYAALRSEFKAKMSKYPTTSGVSILDTCFDLSGFKTVTIPKVAFSFSGGAVVELGSKGILYAFK
;
A
#
# COMPACT_ATOMS: atom_id res chain seq x y z
N LEU A 1 23.68 -6.45 -6.07
CA LEU A 1 24.38 -5.94 -4.87
C LEU A 1 23.48 -4.90 -4.19
N SER A 2 23.22 -5.00 -2.89
CA SER A 2 22.37 -4.06 -2.13
C SER A 2 22.98 -3.70 -0.77
N PHE A 3 22.61 -2.57 -0.17
CA PHE A 3 23.07 -2.20 1.18
C PHE A 3 22.80 -3.29 2.24
N PRO A 4 21.56 -3.83 2.38
CA PRO A 4 21.31 -4.92 3.34
C PRO A 4 22.16 -6.16 3.11
N SER A 5 22.51 -6.47 1.86
CA SER A 5 23.38 -7.61 1.54
C SER A 5 24.83 -7.36 1.92
N GLN A 6 25.34 -6.14 1.74
CA GLN A 6 26.72 -5.78 2.05
C GLN A 6 26.99 -5.67 3.55
N THR A 7 25.97 -5.30 4.33
CA THR A 7 26.08 -5.18 5.79
C THR A 7 25.56 -6.42 6.53
N ALA A 8 25.37 -7.54 5.81
CA ALA A 8 24.78 -8.76 6.34
C ALA A 8 25.49 -9.29 7.60
N THR A 9 26.82 -9.27 7.63
CA THR A 9 27.61 -9.73 8.79
C THR A 9 27.32 -8.91 10.05
N ALA A 10 27.06 -7.61 9.91
CA ALA A 10 26.80 -6.72 11.04
C ALA A 10 25.32 -6.71 11.46
N TYR A 11 24.40 -6.82 10.49
CA TYR A 11 22.98 -6.51 10.71
C TYR A 11 22.02 -7.61 10.27
N ASN A 12 22.54 -8.80 9.97
CA ASN A 12 21.78 -10.01 9.64
C ASN A 12 20.78 -9.83 8.48
N LYS A 13 21.09 -8.97 7.51
CA LYS A 13 20.21 -8.61 6.37
C LYS A 13 18.85 -8.03 6.79
N ILE A 14 18.73 -7.50 8.01
CA ILE A 14 17.52 -6.86 8.50
C ILE A 14 17.66 -5.36 8.35
N PHE A 15 16.60 -4.72 7.88
CA PHE A 15 16.46 -3.27 7.91
C PHE A 15 14.99 -2.90 8.08
N SER A 16 14.75 -1.69 8.53
CA SER A 16 13.42 -1.09 8.63
C SER A 16 13.48 0.36 8.22
N TYR A 17 12.40 0.88 7.66
CA TYR A 17 12.30 2.29 7.33
C TYR A 17 10.96 2.87 7.74
N CYS A 18 10.96 4.18 8.00
CA CYS A 18 9.77 5.00 8.16
C CYS A 18 9.88 6.17 7.19
N LEU A 19 9.13 6.11 6.09
CA LEU A 19 9.15 7.19 5.09
C LEU A 19 8.28 8.35 5.58
N PRO A 20 8.78 9.59 5.53
CA PRO A 20 8.03 10.75 5.99
C PRO A 20 6.91 11.11 5.01
N SER A 21 5.78 11.58 5.52
CA SER A 21 4.63 11.98 4.68
C SER A 21 4.75 13.35 4.02
N SER A 22 5.77 14.13 4.38
CA SER A 22 6.12 15.41 3.73
C SER A 22 7.59 15.76 3.98
N ALA A 23 8.13 16.70 3.21
CA ALA A 23 9.50 17.20 3.37
C ALA A 23 9.77 17.89 4.73
N SER A 24 8.72 18.24 5.48
CA SER A 24 8.84 18.84 6.81
C SER A 24 9.14 17.82 7.91
N TYR A 25 9.03 16.52 7.63
CA TYR A 25 9.30 15.45 8.59
C TYR A 25 10.56 14.68 8.20
N THR A 26 11.33 14.27 9.21
CA THR A 26 12.48 13.38 9.04
C THR A 26 12.02 11.93 9.16
N GLY A 27 12.34 11.12 8.16
CA GLY A 27 12.18 9.66 8.22
C GLY A 27 13.42 8.97 8.77
N HIS A 28 13.37 7.64 8.83
CA HIS A 28 14.52 6.84 9.26
C HIS A 28 14.71 5.62 8.38
N LEU A 29 15.97 5.19 8.28
CA LEU A 29 16.40 3.89 7.78
C LEU A 29 17.34 3.30 8.82
N THR A 30 16.99 2.14 9.36
CA THR A 30 17.75 1.46 10.41
C THR A 30 18.12 0.07 9.93
N PHE A 31 19.38 -0.32 10.16
CA PHE A 31 19.87 -1.67 9.88
C PHE A 31 19.97 -2.47 11.19
N GLY A 32 19.60 -3.74 11.14
CA GLY A 32 19.56 -4.65 12.27
C GLY A 32 18.19 -4.74 12.92
N SER A 33 18.10 -5.56 13.97
CA SER A 33 16.84 -5.86 14.67
C SER A 33 16.63 -5.08 15.96
N ALA A 34 17.57 -4.19 16.31
CA ALA A 34 17.47 -3.38 17.52
C ALA A 34 16.26 -2.44 17.43
N GLY A 35 15.45 -2.40 18.48
CA GLY A 35 14.27 -1.53 18.56
C GLY A 35 13.03 -2.01 17.80
N ILE A 36 13.04 -3.21 17.20
CA ILE A 36 11.83 -3.79 16.60
C ILE A 36 10.81 -4.09 17.70
N SER A 37 9.66 -3.40 17.64
CA SER A 37 8.56 -3.57 18.58
C SER A 37 7.94 -4.97 18.48
N ARG A 38 7.50 -5.52 19.63
CA ARG A 38 6.72 -6.78 19.69
C ARG A 38 5.34 -6.66 19.02
N SER A 39 4.89 -5.44 18.76
CA SER A 39 3.60 -5.18 18.09
C SER A 39 3.67 -5.29 16.56
N VAL A 40 4.88 -5.44 15.99
CA VAL A 40 5.05 -5.60 14.54
C VAL A 40 4.33 -6.86 14.08
N LYS A 41 3.62 -6.72 12.95
CA LYS A 41 2.97 -7.84 12.26
C LYS A 41 3.86 -8.29 11.12
N PHE A 42 3.99 -9.61 10.95
CA PHE A 42 4.87 -10.21 9.97
C PHE A 42 4.06 -10.94 8.89
N THR A 43 4.55 -10.87 7.67
CA THR A 43 4.12 -11.68 6.52
C THR A 43 5.37 -12.30 5.90
N PRO A 44 5.30 -13.54 5.37
CA PRO A 44 6.39 -14.09 4.58
C PRO A 44 6.74 -13.19 3.39
N ILE A 45 8.03 -13.04 3.11
CA ILE A 45 8.49 -12.45 1.84
C ILE A 45 8.23 -13.48 0.75
N SER A 46 7.55 -13.07 -0.32
CA SER A 46 7.31 -13.95 -1.47
C SER A 46 8.35 -13.74 -2.56
N THR A 47 8.59 -14.80 -3.33
CA THR A 47 9.36 -14.71 -4.58
C THR A 47 8.52 -14.02 -5.66
N ILE A 48 9.18 -13.22 -6.49
CA ILE A 48 8.58 -12.57 -7.66
C ILE A 48 9.19 -13.19 -8.90
N THR A 49 8.36 -13.58 -9.86
CA THR A 49 8.83 -14.07 -11.16
C THR A 49 9.67 -12.99 -11.83
N ASP A 50 10.86 -13.35 -12.30
CA ASP A 50 11.82 -12.45 -12.96
C ASP A 50 12.39 -11.30 -12.09
N GLY A 51 12.15 -11.35 -10.76
CA GLY A 51 12.43 -10.24 -9.84
C GLY A 51 13.31 -10.60 -8.65
N THR A 52 14.50 -11.16 -8.87
CA THR A 52 15.35 -11.74 -7.80
C THR A 52 15.87 -10.74 -6.75
N SER A 53 15.74 -9.44 -6.99
CA SER A 53 16.19 -8.37 -6.09
C SER A 53 15.06 -7.59 -5.40
N PHE A 54 13.79 -7.92 -5.65
CA PHE A 54 12.65 -7.20 -5.09
C PHE A 54 12.10 -7.85 -3.82
N TYR A 55 11.48 -7.05 -2.95
CA TYR A 55 10.77 -7.53 -1.77
C TYR A 55 9.32 -7.83 -2.15
N GLY A 56 9.01 -9.13 -2.31
CA GLY A 56 7.68 -9.57 -2.70
C GLY A 56 6.72 -9.78 -1.55
N LEU A 57 5.43 -9.60 -1.86
CA LEU A 57 4.29 -9.85 -0.99
C LEU A 57 3.25 -10.73 -1.71
N SER A 58 2.56 -11.56 -0.94
CA SER A 58 1.40 -12.32 -1.41
C SER A 58 0.10 -11.67 -0.93
N ILE A 59 -0.59 -10.96 -1.81
CA ILE A 59 -1.89 -10.34 -1.51
C ILE A 59 -2.99 -11.40 -1.52
N VAL A 60 -3.73 -11.50 -0.43
CA VAL A 60 -4.85 -12.45 -0.24
C VAL A 60 -6.19 -11.78 -0.47
N ALA A 61 -6.34 -10.54 0.01
CA ALA A 61 -7.59 -9.80 -0.11
C ALA A 61 -7.35 -8.30 -0.05
N ILE A 62 -8.28 -7.57 -0.67
CA ILE A 62 -8.46 -6.13 -0.50
C ILE A 62 -9.87 -5.93 0.04
N THR A 63 -10.01 -5.09 1.06
CA THR A 63 -11.32 -4.72 1.62
C THR A 63 -11.56 -3.22 1.51
N VAL A 64 -12.79 -2.81 1.23
CA VAL A 64 -13.24 -1.41 1.26
C VAL A 64 -14.45 -1.31 2.18
N GLY A 65 -14.40 -0.44 3.19
CA GLY A 65 -15.45 -0.32 4.19
C GLY A 65 -15.75 -1.62 4.95
N GLY A 66 -14.74 -2.48 5.12
CA GLY A 66 -14.88 -3.82 5.71
C GLY A 66 -15.39 -4.91 4.76
N GLN A 67 -15.81 -4.55 3.53
CA GLN A 67 -16.28 -5.51 2.53
C GLN A 67 -15.11 -6.03 1.70
N LYS A 68 -14.93 -7.36 1.68
CA LYS A 68 -13.94 -8.02 0.82
C LYS A 68 -14.36 -7.90 -0.65
N LEU A 69 -13.43 -7.42 -1.48
CA LEU A 69 -13.66 -7.27 -2.91
C LEU A 69 -13.62 -8.63 -3.62
N PRO A 70 -14.48 -8.88 -4.62
CA PRO A 70 -14.52 -10.12 -5.38
C PRO A 70 -13.40 -10.19 -6.44
N ILE A 71 -12.14 -10.22 -5.98
CA ILE A 71 -10.96 -10.28 -6.83
C ILE A 71 -10.40 -11.72 -6.78
N PRO A 72 -10.33 -12.44 -7.91
CA PRO A 72 -9.68 -13.74 -7.95
C PRO A 72 -8.21 -13.64 -7.53
N SER A 73 -7.71 -14.60 -6.74
CA SER A 73 -6.32 -14.62 -6.27
C SER A 73 -5.30 -14.62 -7.42
N THR A 74 -5.66 -15.23 -8.56
CA THR A 74 -4.84 -15.28 -9.78
C THR A 74 -4.47 -13.91 -10.33
N VAL A 75 -5.24 -12.87 -10.00
CA VAL A 75 -4.95 -11.47 -10.41
C VAL A 75 -3.63 -10.97 -9.83
N PHE A 76 -3.19 -11.52 -8.69
CA PHE A 76 -1.95 -11.09 -8.01
C PHE A 76 -0.78 -12.07 -8.21
N SER A 77 -0.98 -13.17 -8.96
CA SER A 77 -0.01 -14.27 -8.99
C SER A 77 1.18 -14.06 -9.93
N THR A 78 1.07 -13.19 -10.94
CA THR A 78 2.13 -12.99 -11.94
C THR A 78 2.26 -11.52 -12.33
N PRO A 79 3.45 -10.89 -12.19
CA PRO A 79 4.68 -11.45 -11.60
C PRO A 79 4.63 -11.60 -10.06
N GLY A 80 3.61 -11.03 -9.41
CA GLY A 80 3.49 -10.94 -7.96
C GLY A 80 3.15 -9.52 -7.51
N ALA A 81 3.17 -9.27 -6.19
CA ALA A 81 3.17 -7.92 -5.64
C ALA A 81 4.55 -7.61 -5.03
N LEU A 82 4.99 -6.36 -5.14
CA LEU A 82 6.26 -5.88 -4.62
C LEU A 82 6.10 -4.64 -3.77
N ILE A 83 7.07 -4.43 -2.88
CA ILE A 83 7.24 -3.16 -2.17
C ILE A 83 8.20 -2.30 -2.98
N ASP A 84 7.75 -1.11 -3.37
CA ASP A 84 8.54 -0.15 -4.15
C ASP A 84 8.46 1.26 -3.55
N SER A 85 9.58 1.72 -3.01
CA SER A 85 9.73 3.09 -2.52
C SER A 85 10.01 4.12 -3.63
N GLY A 86 10.29 3.67 -4.86
CA GLY A 86 10.50 4.51 -6.04
C GLY A 86 9.19 4.92 -6.74
N THR A 87 8.07 4.24 -6.45
CA THR A 87 6.75 4.57 -6.99
C THR A 87 5.88 5.25 -5.94
N VAL A 88 5.49 6.49 -6.19
CA VAL A 88 4.68 7.30 -5.26
C VAL A 88 3.25 6.75 -5.07
N ILE A 89 2.62 6.27 -6.15
CA ILE A 89 1.22 5.81 -6.14
C ILE A 89 1.17 4.32 -6.47
N THR A 90 0.58 3.52 -5.57
CA THR A 90 0.41 2.07 -5.73
C THR A 90 -0.24 1.72 -7.08
N ARG A 91 0.31 0.72 -7.76
CA ARG A 91 -0.23 0.19 -9.02
C ARG A 91 -0.89 -1.15 -8.78
N LEU A 92 -2.13 -1.29 -9.25
CA LEU A 92 -2.88 -2.54 -9.19
C LEU A 92 -3.15 -3.05 -10.61
N PRO A 93 -3.20 -4.38 -10.81
CA PRO A 93 -3.70 -4.95 -12.06
C PRO A 93 -5.09 -4.39 -12.39
N PRO A 94 -5.44 -4.17 -13.67
CA PRO A 94 -6.68 -3.50 -14.07
C PRO A 94 -7.94 -4.06 -13.41
N LYS A 95 -8.04 -5.38 -13.27
CA LYS A 95 -9.19 -6.04 -12.62
C LYS A 95 -9.29 -5.73 -11.12
N ALA A 96 -8.16 -5.73 -10.41
CA ALA A 96 -8.13 -5.37 -8.98
C ALA A 96 -8.42 -3.88 -8.79
N TYR A 97 -7.83 -3.03 -9.64
CA TYR A 97 -8.09 -1.59 -9.64
C TYR A 97 -9.57 -1.28 -9.87
N ALA A 98 -10.18 -1.88 -10.90
CA ALA A 98 -11.59 -1.66 -11.23
C ALA A 98 -12.53 -2.04 -10.06
N ALA A 99 -12.27 -3.17 -9.40
CA ALA A 99 -13.04 -3.60 -8.24
C ALA A 99 -12.90 -2.62 -7.05
N LEU A 100 -11.66 -2.22 -6.72
CA LEU A 100 -11.41 -1.26 -5.65
C LEU A 100 -12.05 0.09 -5.97
N ARG A 101 -11.86 0.60 -7.18
CA ARG A 101 -12.40 1.87 -7.66
C ARG A 101 -13.92 1.89 -7.58
N SER A 102 -14.58 0.84 -8.05
CA SER A 102 -16.04 0.75 -8.06
C SER A 102 -16.61 0.79 -6.65
N GLU A 103 -16.10 -0.05 -5.75
CA GLU A 103 -16.58 -0.11 -4.37
C GLU A 103 -16.27 1.19 -3.62
N PHE A 104 -15.07 1.76 -3.80
CA PHE A 104 -14.69 3.02 -3.18
C PHE A 104 -15.61 4.17 -3.62
N LYS A 105 -15.89 4.29 -4.93
CA LYS A 105 -16.83 5.29 -5.47
C LYS A 105 -18.25 5.10 -4.92
N ALA A 106 -18.72 3.87 -4.81
CA ALA A 106 -20.05 3.59 -4.26
C ALA A 106 -20.16 4.07 -2.80
N LYS A 107 -19.13 3.81 -1.97
CA LYS A 107 -19.08 4.26 -0.57
C LYS A 107 -18.87 5.77 -0.41
N MET A 108 -18.31 6.43 -1.43
CA MET A 108 -18.09 7.88 -1.48
C MET A 108 -19.20 8.63 -2.22
N SER A 109 -20.32 7.98 -2.56
CA SER A 109 -21.38 8.52 -3.44
C SER A 109 -22.04 9.82 -2.96
N LYS A 110 -21.94 10.16 -1.67
CA LYS A 110 -22.41 11.42 -1.11
C LYS A 110 -21.52 12.64 -1.43
N TYR A 111 -20.32 12.41 -1.97
CA TYR A 111 -19.38 13.45 -2.35
C TYR A 111 -19.39 13.65 -3.87
N PRO A 112 -19.43 14.89 -4.36
CA PRO A 112 -19.44 15.16 -5.79
C PRO A 112 -18.11 14.74 -6.41
N THR A 113 -18.18 14.06 -7.56
CA THR A 113 -16.99 13.71 -8.34
C THR A 113 -16.52 14.92 -9.14
N THR A 114 -15.22 14.99 -9.41
CA THR A 114 -14.62 15.99 -10.31
C THR A 114 -13.76 15.30 -11.38
N SER A 115 -13.26 16.08 -12.33
CA SER A 115 -12.37 15.60 -13.39
C SER A 115 -11.13 14.91 -12.82
N GLY A 116 -10.66 13.87 -13.53
CA GLY A 116 -9.40 13.21 -13.20
C GLY A 116 -8.20 14.16 -13.30
N VAL A 117 -7.17 13.87 -12.52
CA VAL A 117 -5.93 14.67 -12.47
C VAL A 117 -4.75 13.75 -12.73
N SER A 118 -3.95 14.05 -13.75
CA SER A 118 -2.79 13.24 -14.14
C SER A 118 -3.20 11.77 -14.37
N ILE A 119 -2.55 10.84 -13.68
CA ILE A 119 -2.80 9.39 -13.71
C ILE A 119 -4.03 8.95 -12.90
N LEU A 120 -4.68 9.85 -12.17
CA LEU A 120 -5.79 9.53 -11.25
C LEU A 120 -7.13 9.80 -11.92
N ASP A 121 -8.00 8.80 -11.94
CA ASP A 121 -9.31 8.84 -12.64
C ASP A 121 -10.52 8.95 -11.69
N THR A 122 -10.27 8.95 -10.39
CA THR A 122 -11.31 8.92 -9.35
C THR A 122 -11.05 10.05 -8.36
N CYS A 123 -11.62 11.21 -8.68
CA CYS A 123 -11.43 12.45 -7.95
C CYS A 123 -12.78 12.96 -7.41
N PHE A 124 -12.75 13.58 -6.24
CA PHE A 124 -13.91 14.16 -5.56
C PHE A 124 -13.65 15.63 -5.25
N ASP A 125 -14.65 16.48 -5.41
CA ASP A 125 -14.62 17.84 -4.87
C ASP A 125 -15.11 17.82 -3.42
N LEU A 126 -14.19 18.10 -2.51
CA LEU A 126 -14.43 18.05 -1.06
C LEU A 126 -14.41 19.45 -0.43
N SER A 127 -14.28 20.52 -1.23
CA SER A 127 -14.08 21.89 -0.75
C SER A 127 -15.22 22.41 0.15
N GLY A 128 -16.46 21.98 -0.08
CA GLY A 128 -17.63 22.36 0.70
C GLY A 128 -17.87 21.54 1.97
N PHE A 129 -17.03 20.56 2.29
CA PHE A 129 -17.29 19.60 3.37
C PHE A 129 -16.40 19.83 4.59
N LYS A 130 -17.02 20.14 5.74
CA LYS A 130 -16.31 20.25 7.03
C LYS A 130 -15.74 18.92 7.52
N THR A 131 -16.39 17.82 7.18
CA THR A 131 -15.99 16.47 7.59
C THR A 131 -16.19 15.49 6.45
N VAL A 132 -15.12 14.76 6.13
CA VAL A 132 -15.11 13.73 5.09
C VAL A 132 -14.94 12.37 5.72
N THR A 133 -15.91 11.47 5.50
CA THR A 133 -15.85 10.08 5.92
C THR A 133 -15.25 9.26 4.79
N ILE A 134 -13.98 8.88 4.93
CA ILE A 134 -13.28 8.06 3.95
C ILE A 134 -13.51 6.59 4.32
N PRO A 135 -13.98 5.73 3.40
CA PRO A 135 -14.13 4.32 3.70
C PRO A 135 -12.76 3.68 3.96
N LYS A 136 -12.68 2.84 4.99
CA LYS A 136 -11.45 2.10 5.31
C LYS A 136 -11.02 1.24 4.13
N VAL A 137 -9.73 1.26 3.79
CA VAL A 137 -9.14 0.36 2.80
C VAL A 137 -8.08 -0.46 3.51
N ALA A 138 -8.09 -1.78 3.31
CA ALA A 138 -7.08 -2.65 3.90
C ALA A 138 -6.63 -3.75 2.94
N PHE A 139 -5.36 -4.12 3.05
CA PHE A 139 -4.75 -5.24 2.34
C PHE A 139 -4.47 -6.36 3.33
N SER A 140 -4.92 -7.56 3.01
CA SER A 140 -4.57 -8.78 3.74
C SER A 140 -3.51 -9.55 2.96
N PHE A 141 -2.47 -9.99 3.66
CA PHE A 141 -1.34 -10.73 3.09
C PHE A 141 -1.31 -12.18 3.60
N SER A 142 -0.51 -13.04 2.95
CA SER A 142 -0.26 -14.38 3.47
C SER A 142 0.36 -14.31 4.87
N GLY A 143 0.17 -15.37 5.67
CA GLY A 143 0.54 -15.33 7.10
C GLY A 143 -0.38 -14.48 7.99
N GLY A 144 -1.43 -13.88 7.43
CA GLY A 144 -2.51 -13.25 8.20
C GLY A 144 -2.26 -11.79 8.58
N ALA A 145 -1.18 -11.16 8.10
CA ALA A 145 -0.96 -9.74 8.32
C ALA A 145 -2.00 -8.90 7.56
N VAL A 146 -2.57 -7.90 8.23
CA VAL A 146 -3.52 -6.94 7.65
C VAL A 146 -2.95 -5.54 7.81
N VAL A 147 -2.88 -4.81 6.70
CA VAL A 147 -2.47 -3.39 6.68
C VAL A 147 -3.70 -2.56 6.33
N GLU A 148 -4.24 -1.85 7.33
CA GLU A 148 -5.26 -0.81 7.14
C GLU A 148 -4.56 0.50 6.74
N LEU A 149 -5.01 1.11 5.65
CA LEU A 149 -4.45 2.36 5.14
C LEU A 149 -5.04 3.55 5.91
N GLY A 150 -4.17 4.46 6.33
CA GLY A 150 -4.60 5.79 6.79
C GLY A 150 -5.14 6.64 5.65
N SER A 151 -5.85 7.72 5.96
CA SER A 151 -6.47 8.61 4.97
C SER A 151 -5.49 9.13 3.91
N LYS A 152 -4.26 9.49 4.31
CA LYS A 152 -3.18 9.93 3.41
C LYS A 152 -2.64 8.82 2.49
N GLY A 153 -2.87 7.56 2.82
CA GLY A 153 -2.54 6.41 1.97
C GLY A 153 -3.68 6.03 1.01
N ILE A 154 -4.87 6.62 1.17
CA ILE A 154 -6.05 6.36 0.35
C ILE A 154 -6.30 7.51 -0.62
N LEU A 155 -6.26 8.76 -0.14
CA LEU A 155 -6.53 9.96 -0.93
C LEU A 155 -5.27 10.82 -1.04
N TYR A 156 -5.05 11.34 -2.25
CA TYR A 156 -4.05 12.35 -2.53
C TYR A 156 -4.74 13.71 -2.70
N ALA A 157 -4.40 14.68 -1.85
CA ALA A 157 -4.98 16.01 -1.90
C ALA A 157 -4.23 16.87 -2.93
N PHE A 158 -4.93 17.30 -3.97
CA PHE A 158 -4.49 18.39 -4.83
C PHE A 158 -4.90 19.72 -4.19
N LYS A 159 -3.99 20.68 -4.21
CA LYS A 159 -4.28 22.08 -3.90
C LYS A 159 -4.50 22.84 -5.19
#